data_AF-S8F1F7-F1
#
_entry.id   AF-S8F1F7-F1
#
_cell.length_a   1.000
_cell.length_b   1.000
_cell.length_c   1.000
_cell.angle_alpha   90.00
_cell.angle_beta   90.00
_cell.angle_gamma   90.00
#
_symmetry.space_group_name_H-M   'P 1'
#
loop_
_entity.id
_entity.type
_entity.pdbx_description
1 polymer ?
#
loop_
_entity_poly.entity_id
_entity_poly.type
_entity_poly.pdbx_seq_one_letter_code
_entity_poly.pdbx_strand_id
1 'polypeptide(L)'
;MIKIAKKHNVSLEAVKLKHKTKLDLPMWYHLGAVRKIRSLNNTPSSKCLRETHTALRVADVLKLANRQCRKARGTGQAGGQDVPDKDCTCTDCTEDRRNGCRNPQRCSEAAATLLEQIRMRWHPGHDPKGDGLSLTT
;
A
#
# COMPACT_ATOMS: atom_id res chain seq x y z
N MET A 1 -0.14 9.23 19.53
CA MET A 1 1.28 8.99 19.18
C MET A 1 1.88 10.13 18.34
N ILE A 2 1.63 10.25 17.03
CA ILE A 2 2.30 11.25 16.16
C ILE A 2 2.06 12.72 16.60
N LYS A 3 0.83 13.06 17.01
CA LYS A 3 0.51 14.41 17.52
C LYS A 3 1.29 14.77 18.79
N ILE A 4 1.53 13.79 19.67
CA ILE A 4 2.29 13.97 20.92
C ILE A 4 3.77 14.16 20.60
N ALA A 5 4.33 13.32 19.71
CA ALA A 5 5.71 13.45 19.26
C ALA A 5 5.99 14.86 18.67
N LYS A 6 5.08 15.37 17.84
CA LYS A 6 5.17 16.75 17.32
C LYS A 6 5.07 17.81 18.41
N LYS A 7 4.15 17.66 19.38
CA LYS A 7 3.99 18.60 20.51
C LYS A 7 5.25 18.71 21.34
N HIS A 8 5.99 17.61 21.49
CA HIS A 8 7.19 17.53 22.31
C HIS A 8 8.50 17.56 21.49
N ASN A 9 8.42 17.91 20.20
CA ASN A 9 9.56 17.97 19.27
C ASN A 9 10.44 16.69 19.26
N VAL A 10 9.80 15.52 19.41
CA VAL A 10 10.46 14.22 19.39
C VAL A 10 10.27 13.57 18.02
N SER A 11 11.36 13.05 17.45
CA SER A 11 11.33 12.31 16.18
C SER A 11 11.17 10.82 16.44
N LEU A 12 10.20 10.19 15.77
CA LEU A 12 10.05 8.74 15.78
C LEU A 12 10.94 8.16 14.68
N GLU A 13 12.12 7.67 15.07
CA GLU A 13 13.03 6.97 14.17
C GLU A 13 12.86 5.45 14.30
N ALA A 14 12.77 4.77 13.16
CA ALA A 14 12.82 3.32 13.10
C ALA A 14 14.27 2.88 13.01
N VAL A 15 14.81 2.29 14.09
CA VAL A 15 16.19 1.79 14.12
C VAL A 15 16.33 0.58 13.19
N LYS A 16 15.55 -0.49 13.40
CA LYS A 16 15.45 -1.66 12.51
C LYS A 16 14.08 -2.32 12.65
N LEU A 17 13.15 -2.01 11.74
CA LEU A 17 11.85 -2.68 11.71
C LEU A 17 11.94 -3.99 10.92
N LYS A 18 11.48 -5.09 11.53
CA LYS A 18 11.28 -6.36 10.83
C LYS A 18 10.20 -6.20 9.76
N HIS A 19 10.30 -6.97 8.67
CA HIS A 19 9.32 -6.97 7.57
C HIS A 19 7.86 -7.06 8.05
N LYS A 20 7.57 -8.02 8.94
CA LYS A 20 6.23 -8.21 9.53
C LYS A 20 5.71 -6.93 10.21
N THR A 21 6.55 -6.25 10.97
CA THR A 21 6.17 -5.00 11.64
C THR A 21 5.86 -3.89 10.63
N LYS A 22 6.60 -3.80 9.52
CA LYS A 22 6.32 -2.82 8.45
C LYS A 22 4.97 -3.06 7.78
N LEU A 23 4.59 -4.33 7.59
CA LEU A 23 3.30 -4.71 7.02
C LEU A 23 2.11 -4.36 7.93
N ASP A 24 2.29 -4.47 9.25
CA ASP A 24 1.25 -4.19 10.24
C ASP A 24 1.05 -2.68 10.51
N LEU A 25 1.89 -1.81 9.96
CA LEU A 25 1.75 -0.37 10.13
C LEU A 25 0.47 0.15 9.47
N PRO A 26 -0.17 1.18 10.05
CA PRO A 26 -1.32 1.83 9.44
C PRO A 26 -0.91 2.54 8.15
N MET A 27 -1.61 2.26 7.05
CA MET A 27 -1.34 2.89 5.76
C MET A 27 -1.72 4.37 5.76
N TRP A 28 -2.80 4.72 6.46
CA TRP A 28 -3.34 6.08 6.46
C TRP A 28 -2.60 6.94 7.47
N TYR A 29 -2.16 8.13 7.03
CA TYR A 29 -1.30 9.01 7.82
C TYR A 29 -0.01 8.32 8.29
N HIS A 30 0.54 7.44 7.43
CA HIS A 30 1.71 6.63 7.70
C HIS A 30 2.92 7.46 8.18
N LEU A 31 3.66 6.96 9.18
CA LEU A 31 4.77 7.68 9.81
C LEU A 31 5.88 8.05 8.83
N GLY A 32 6.22 7.11 7.94
CA GLY A 32 7.19 7.29 6.87
C GLY A 32 6.68 8.01 5.62
N ALA A 33 5.51 8.66 5.67
CA ALA A 33 4.92 9.23 4.48
C ALA A 33 5.60 10.53 4.00
N VAL A 34 5.76 10.66 2.68
CA VAL A 34 6.10 11.93 2.04
C VAL A 34 4.87 12.86 2.06
N ARG A 35 5.08 14.20 1.99
CA ARG A 35 4.01 15.21 2.00
C ARG A 35 2.84 14.90 1.05
N LYS A 36 3.11 14.25 -0.08
CA LYS A 36 2.12 13.87 -1.12
C LYS A 36 1.10 12.82 -0.66
N ILE A 37 1.38 11.99 0.34
CA ILE A 37 0.38 10.98 0.78
C ILE A 37 -0.89 11.65 1.29
N ARG A 38 -0.76 12.82 1.93
CA ARG A 38 -1.88 13.50 2.58
C ARG A 38 -2.93 13.96 1.57
N SER A 39 -2.51 14.39 0.39
CA SER A 39 -3.42 14.72 -0.71
C SER A 39 -4.05 13.48 -1.32
N LEU A 40 -3.30 12.37 -1.42
CA LEU A 40 -3.82 11.10 -1.96
C LEU A 40 -4.91 10.50 -1.08
N ASN A 41 -4.81 10.63 0.25
CA ASN A 41 -5.79 10.09 1.20
C ASN A 41 -7.22 10.61 0.99
N ASN A 42 -7.41 11.76 0.33
CA ASN A 42 -8.71 12.39 0.11
C ASN A 42 -9.31 12.09 -1.28
N THR A 43 -8.71 11.21 -2.07
CA THR A 43 -9.26 10.82 -3.38
C THR A 43 -10.44 9.86 -3.23
N PRO A 44 -11.36 9.81 -4.22
CA PRO A 44 -12.45 8.83 -4.23
C PRO A 44 -11.95 7.38 -4.15
N SER A 45 -10.84 7.06 -4.83
CA SER A 45 -10.21 5.75 -4.75
C SER A 45 -9.70 5.45 -3.33
N SER A 46 -9.07 6.41 -2.65
CA SER A 46 -8.65 6.22 -1.26
C SER A 46 -9.80 6.14 -0.25
N LYS A 47 -10.96 6.72 -0.57
CA LYS A 47 -12.19 6.48 0.19
C LYS A 47 -12.69 5.05 -0.01
N CYS A 48 -12.78 4.60 -1.26
CA CYS A 48 -13.16 3.22 -1.62
C CYS A 48 -12.22 2.18 -0.97
N LEU A 49 -10.90 2.42 -1.00
CA LEU A 49 -9.92 1.55 -0.35
C LEU A 49 -10.17 1.38 1.15
N ARG A 50 -10.62 2.43 1.85
CA ARG A 50 -10.91 2.38 3.30
C ARG A 50 -12.25 1.75 3.63
N GLU A 51 -13.28 2.14 2.90
CA GLU A 51 -14.66 1.81 3.25
C GLU A 51 -15.11 0.48 2.63
N THR A 52 -14.72 0.23 1.38
CA THR A 52 -15.16 -0.93 0.61
C THR A 52 -14.15 -2.06 0.67
N HIS A 53 -12.86 -1.77 0.46
CA HIS A 53 -11.81 -2.79 0.52
C HIS A 53 -11.26 -2.99 1.94
N THR A 54 -11.67 -2.18 2.92
CA THR A 54 -11.20 -2.23 4.32
C THR A 54 -9.67 -2.22 4.48
N ALA A 55 -8.96 -1.58 3.54
CA ALA A 55 -7.50 -1.58 3.49
C ALA A 55 -6.95 -0.57 4.51
N LEU A 56 -6.61 -1.02 5.72
CA LEU A 56 -6.17 -0.15 6.81
C LEU A 56 -4.66 -0.23 7.05
N ARG A 57 -4.05 -1.39 6.77
CA ARG A 57 -2.63 -1.66 6.98
C ARG A 57 -1.86 -1.61 5.66
N VAL A 58 -0.54 -1.45 5.77
CA VAL A 58 0.37 -1.54 4.62
C VAL A 58 0.22 -2.89 3.92
N ALA A 59 0.02 -3.98 4.67
CA ALA A 59 -0.24 -5.31 4.11
C ALA A 59 -1.45 -5.34 3.17
N ASP A 60 -2.55 -4.69 3.55
CA ASP A 60 -3.80 -4.71 2.79
C ASP A 60 -3.63 -3.96 1.46
N VAL A 61 -2.98 -2.80 1.52
CA VAL A 61 -2.66 -2.00 0.33
C VAL A 61 -1.63 -2.71 -0.56
N LEU A 62 -0.66 -3.43 0.03
CA LEU A 62 0.31 -4.23 -0.70
C LEU A 62 -0.34 -5.38 -1.48
N LYS A 63 -1.40 -5.99 -0.94
CA LYS A 63 -2.20 -7.02 -1.64
C LYS A 63 -3.02 -6.44 -2.80
N LEU A 64 -3.48 -5.19 -2.68
CA LEU A 64 -4.30 -4.49 -3.67
C LEU A 64 -3.49 -3.87 -4.81
N ALA A 65 -2.33 -3.29 -4.50
CA ALA A 65 -1.19 -3.25 -5.42
C ALA A 65 -0.82 -4.73 -5.75
N ASN A 66 0.25 -5.12 -6.39
CA ASN A 66 0.58 -6.54 -6.64
C ASN A 66 -0.44 -7.49 -7.33
N ARG A 67 -1.73 -7.16 -7.49
CA ARG A 67 -2.72 -7.98 -8.18
C ARG A 67 -2.27 -8.28 -9.59
N GLN A 68 -2.45 -9.53 -10.00
CA GLN A 68 -1.92 -10.03 -11.26
C GLN A 68 -2.56 -9.33 -12.46
N CYS A 69 -3.87 -9.06 -12.38
CA CYS A 69 -4.60 -8.31 -13.41
C CYS A 69 -4.04 -6.89 -13.63
N ARG A 70 -3.56 -6.21 -12.59
CA ARG A 70 -2.89 -4.92 -12.70
C ARG A 70 -1.51 -5.04 -13.33
N LYS A 71 -0.73 -6.07 -12.94
CA LYS A 71 0.63 -6.28 -13.47
C LYS A 71 0.62 -6.65 -14.96
N ALA A 72 -0.35 -7.46 -15.39
CA ALA A 72 -0.49 -7.90 -16.78
C ALA A 72 -0.67 -6.73 -17.76
N ARG A 73 -1.20 -5.58 -17.32
CA ARG A 73 -1.39 -4.39 -18.15
C ARG A 73 -0.08 -3.68 -18.57
N GLY A 74 1.00 -3.87 -17.81
CA GLY A 74 2.25 -3.13 -18.03
C GLY A 74 3.27 -3.85 -18.92
N THR A 75 3.06 -5.13 -19.20
CA THR A 75 4.09 -5.98 -19.83
C THR A 75 3.76 -6.36 -21.27
N GLY A 76 2.57 -6.07 -21.79
CA GLY A 76 2.12 -6.55 -23.12
C GLY A 76 2.20 -8.08 -23.27
N GLN A 77 2.39 -8.80 -22.16
CA GLN A 77 2.66 -10.22 -22.09
C GLN A 77 1.70 -10.84 -21.09
N ALA A 78 0.52 -11.18 -21.59
CA ALA A 78 -0.20 -12.37 -21.19
C ALA A 78 -1.26 -12.64 -22.25
N GLY A 79 -1.30 -13.88 -22.77
CA GLY A 79 -2.31 -14.37 -23.71
C GLY A 79 -3.70 -14.47 -23.07
N GLY A 80 -4.24 -13.34 -22.63
CA GLY A 80 -5.52 -13.22 -21.97
C GLY A 80 -5.95 -11.76 -22.02
N GLN A 81 -6.42 -11.36 -23.21
CA GLN A 81 -7.24 -10.19 -23.53
C GLN A 81 -6.82 -8.87 -22.86
N ASP A 82 -6.49 -7.86 -23.68
CA ASP A 82 -6.45 -6.46 -23.28
C ASP A 82 -7.83 -6.00 -22.80
N VAL A 83 -8.19 -6.39 -21.57
CA VAL A 83 -9.51 -6.08 -21.02
C VAL A 83 -9.50 -4.61 -20.62
N PRO A 84 -10.44 -3.79 -21.12
CA PRO A 84 -10.56 -2.40 -20.73
C PRO A 84 -10.64 -2.25 -19.21
N ASP A 85 -10.14 -1.11 -18.71
CA ASP A 85 -9.85 -0.80 -17.30
C ASP A 85 -10.98 -1.05 -16.29
N LYS A 86 -12.21 -1.24 -16.75
CA LYS A 86 -13.41 -1.45 -15.93
C LYS A 86 -13.95 -2.87 -15.98
N ASP A 87 -13.54 -3.65 -16.96
CA ASP A 87 -14.22 -4.90 -17.34
C ASP A 87 -13.44 -6.15 -16.96
N CYS A 88 -12.34 -6.00 -16.20
CA CYS A 88 -11.56 -7.13 -15.71
C CYS A 88 -12.45 -8.15 -15.01
N THR A 89 -12.50 -9.37 -15.55
CA THR A 89 -13.37 -10.47 -15.08
C THR A 89 -12.68 -11.41 -14.09
N CYS A 90 -11.48 -11.08 -13.62
CA CYS A 90 -10.80 -11.94 -12.63
C CYS A 90 -11.61 -12.03 -11.33
N THR A 91 -11.37 -13.10 -10.56
CA THR A 91 -12.07 -13.37 -9.30
C THR A 91 -12.00 -12.17 -8.35
N ASP A 92 -10.81 -11.60 -8.14
CA ASP A 92 -10.60 -10.46 -7.25
C ASP A 92 -11.44 -9.22 -7.66
N CYS A 93 -11.45 -8.88 -8.96
CA CYS A 93 -12.20 -7.72 -9.45
C CYS A 93 -13.72 -7.96 -9.44
N THR A 94 -14.14 -9.21 -9.62
CA THR A 94 -15.55 -9.60 -9.54
C THR A 94 -16.05 -9.54 -8.09
N GLU A 95 -15.26 -10.02 -7.14
CA GLU A 95 -15.56 -9.94 -5.71
C GLU A 95 -15.60 -8.49 -5.22
N ASP A 96 -14.63 -7.67 -5.60
CA ASP A 96 -14.64 -6.24 -5.24
C ASP A 96 -15.88 -5.52 -5.77
N ARG A 97 -16.31 -5.81 -7.00
CA ARG A 97 -17.54 -5.26 -7.58
C ARG A 97 -18.77 -5.70 -6.80
N ARG A 98 -18.83 -6.98 -6.40
CA ARG A 98 -19.88 -7.51 -5.51
C ARG A 98 -19.91 -6.79 -4.16
N ASN A 99 -18.75 -6.41 -3.64
CA ASN A 99 -18.62 -5.65 -2.39
C ASN A 99 -18.93 -4.14 -2.56
N GLY A 100 -19.25 -3.68 -3.77
CA GLY A 100 -19.66 -2.30 -4.05
C GLY A 100 -18.57 -1.40 -4.64
N CYS A 101 -17.40 -1.95 -5.00
CA CYS A 101 -16.36 -1.20 -5.68
C CYS A 101 -16.76 -0.92 -7.14
N ARG A 102 -16.78 0.36 -7.53
CA ARG A 102 -17.13 0.76 -8.91
C ARG A 102 -16.02 0.51 -9.91
N ASN A 103 -14.76 0.52 -9.48
CA ASN A 103 -13.61 0.30 -10.34
C ASN A 103 -12.44 -0.30 -9.55
N PRO A 104 -12.34 -1.64 -9.51
CA PRO A 104 -11.27 -2.34 -8.80
C PRO A 104 -9.87 -2.01 -9.31
N GLN A 105 -9.70 -1.78 -10.62
CA GLN A 105 -8.41 -1.46 -11.23
C GLN A 105 -7.89 -0.10 -10.75
N ARG A 106 -8.73 0.94 -10.78
CA ARG A 106 -8.37 2.26 -10.23
C ARG A 106 -8.04 2.22 -8.75
N CYS A 107 -8.64 1.32 -7.99
CA CYS A 107 -8.29 1.11 -6.59
C CYS A 107 -6.92 0.44 -6.45
N SER A 108 -6.62 -0.55 -7.30
CA SER A 108 -5.31 -1.22 -7.37
C SER A 108 -4.18 -0.27 -7.78
N GLU A 109 -4.42 0.63 -8.74
CA GLU A 109 -3.49 1.69 -9.14
C GLU A 109 -3.26 2.68 -8.01
N ALA A 110 -4.34 3.19 -7.39
CA ALA A 110 -4.24 4.09 -6.26
C ALA A 110 -3.48 3.46 -5.09
N ALA A 111 -3.66 2.16 -4.84
CA ALA A 111 -2.91 1.41 -3.85
C ALA A 111 -1.41 1.37 -4.17
N ALA A 112 -1.03 1.18 -5.45
CA ALA A 112 0.36 1.23 -5.88
C ALA A 112 0.97 2.62 -5.65
N THR A 113 0.27 3.68 -6.08
CA THR A 113 0.72 5.07 -5.88
C THR A 113 0.87 5.42 -4.40
N LEU A 114 -0.01 4.90 -3.52
CA LEU A 114 0.10 5.10 -2.07
C LEU A 114 1.36 4.46 -1.49
N LEU A 115 1.72 3.25 -1.93
CA LEU A 115 2.93 2.55 -1.47
C LEU A 115 4.21 3.28 -1.87
N GLU A 116 4.25 3.85 -3.08
CA GLU A 116 5.37 4.66 -3.56
C GLU A 116 5.62 5.90 -2.70
N GLN A 117 4.62 6.39 -1.98
CA GLN A 117 4.78 7.54 -1.07
C GLN A 117 5.33 7.16 0.31
N ILE A 118 5.57 5.87 0.58
CA ILE A 118 6.23 5.42 1.81
C ILE A 118 7.76 5.46 1.59
N ARG A 119 8.47 6.24 2.41
CA ARG A 119 9.94 6.31 2.39
C ARG A 119 10.55 4.92 2.55
N MET A 120 11.68 4.66 1.85
CA MET A 120 12.37 3.36 1.82
C MET A 120 12.55 2.69 3.20
N ARG A 121 12.93 3.46 4.24
CA ARG A 121 13.12 2.94 5.61
C ARG A 121 11.89 2.20 6.16
N TRP A 122 10.71 2.63 5.76
CA TRP A 122 9.44 2.10 6.23
C TRP A 122 8.73 1.23 5.19
N HIS A 123 9.26 1.18 3.97
CA HIS A 123 8.68 0.39 2.90
C HIS A 123 8.90 -1.10 3.16
N PRO A 124 7.87 -1.96 3.03
CA PRO A 124 7.98 -3.39 3.34
C PRO A 124 8.94 -4.11 2.39
N GLY A 125 9.08 -3.63 1.15
CA GLY A 125 10.00 -4.21 0.15
C GLY A 125 11.49 -3.92 0.38
N HIS A 126 11.87 -3.24 1.47
CA HIS A 126 13.28 -2.97 1.78
C HIS A 126 13.61 -3.50 3.17
N ASP A 127 14.25 -4.66 3.26
CA ASP A 127 14.75 -5.14 4.55
C ASP A 127 15.99 -4.38 4.98
N PRO A 128 16.14 -4.08 6.28
CA PRO A 128 17.42 -3.58 6.79
C PRO A 128 18.47 -4.68 6.55
N LYS A 129 19.56 -4.34 5.84
CA LYS A 129 20.72 -5.24 5.74
C LYS A 129 21.16 -5.62 7.16
N GLY A 130 21.28 -6.90 7.42
CA GLY A 130 21.87 -7.40 8.66
C GLY A 130 23.28 -6.84 8.76
N ASP A 131 23.54 -6.06 9.79
CA ASP A 131 24.76 -5.28 9.96
C ASP A 131 25.89 -6.08 10.61
N GLY A 132 25.78 -7.40 10.72
CA GLY A 132 26.87 -8.30 11.18
C GLY A 132 27.41 -8.02 12.59
N LEU A 133 26.82 -7.07 13.31
CA LEU A 133 27.29 -6.52 14.58
C LEU A 133 26.37 -6.86 15.76
N SER A 134 25.41 -7.76 15.57
CA SER A 134 24.53 -8.22 16.65
C SER A 134 25.25 -9.30 17.48
N LEU A 135 25.95 -8.89 18.53
CA LEU A 135 26.48 -9.79 19.59
C LEU A 135 25.37 -10.26 20.54
N THR A 136 24.31 -10.86 20.01
CA THR A 136 23.32 -11.57 20.82
C THR A 136 23.08 -12.91 20.14
N THR A 137 23.83 -13.90 20.62
CA THR A 137 23.57 -15.34 20.50
C THR A 137 22.29 -15.73 21.21
#